data_AF-A0A9X7MV93-F1
#
_entry.id   AF-A0A9X7MV93-F1
#
_cell.length_a   1.000
_cell.length_b   1.000
_cell.length_c   1.000
_cell.angle_alpha   90.00
_cell.angle_beta   90.00
_cell.angle_gamma   90.00
#
_symmetry.space_group_name_H-M   'P 1'
#
loop_
_entity.id
_entity.type
_entity.pdbx_description
1 polymer ?
#
loop_
_entity_poly.entity_id
_entity_poly.type
_entity_poly.pdbx_seq_one_letter_code
_entity_poly.pdbx_strand_id
1 'polypeptide(L)'
;MTSVAIARLALGVVFLYHGLVPKLLFLSPDEVRMIEAHNWPLSTLRVAQVAGAAEIVLALCILLLRRSRWPLWLAAFALLALLVDVALFAPELLLGAFNPVSSNVAALALCAIALLGERGAQQSHPVRPR
;
A
#
# COMPACT_ATOMS: atom_id res chain seq x y z
N MET A 1 -10.32 19.72 1.79
CA MET A 1 -8.96 19.51 2.34
C MET A 1 -8.90 18.40 3.40
N THR A 2 -9.94 18.24 4.24
CA THR A 2 -10.02 17.19 5.27
C THR A 2 -10.03 15.77 4.70
N SER A 3 -10.80 15.50 3.63
CA SER A 3 -10.90 14.15 3.04
C SER A 3 -9.58 13.61 2.49
N VAL A 4 -8.75 14.47 1.89
CA VAL A 4 -7.40 14.08 1.40
C VAL A 4 -6.50 13.71 2.58
N ALA A 5 -6.54 14.51 3.65
CA ALA A 5 -5.73 14.25 4.83
C ALA A 5 -6.12 12.92 5.50
N ILE A 6 -7.43 12.65 5.61
CA ILE A 6 -7.97 11.39 6.14
C ILE A 6 -7.58 10.22 5.23
N ALA A 7 -7.71 10.36 3.92
CA ALA A 7 -7.37 9.31 2.98
C ALA A 7 -5.89 8.93 3.03
N ARG A 8 -4.98 9.92 3.07
CA ARG A 8 -3.53 9.66 3.22
C ARG A 8 -3.19 9.07 4.58
N LEU A 9 -3.85 9.51 5.64
CA LEU A 9 -3.65 8.94 6.98
C LEU A 9 -4.08 7.48 7.01
N ALA A 10 -5.29 7.17 6.58
CA ALA A 10 -5.81 5.80 6.53
C ALA A 10 -4.93 4.90 5.65
N LEU A 11 -4.56 5.35 4.45
CA LEU A 11 -3.69 4.60 3.56
C LEU A 11 -2.30 4.37 4.16
N GLY A 12 -1.72 5.39 4.79
CA GLY A 12 -0.44 5.27 5.49
C GLY A 12 -0.51 4.27 6.65
N VAL A 13 -1.60 4.28 7.44
CA VAL A 13 -1.81 3.32 8.53
C VAL A 13 -1.95 1.89 7.99
N VAL A 14 -2.65 1.69 6.87
CA VAL A 14 -2.78 0.37 6.22
C VAL A 14 -1.41 -0.20 5.84
N PHE A 15 -0.61 0.57 5.09
CA PHE A 15 0.74 0.13 4.70
C PHE A 15 1.67 -0.06 5.90
N LEU A 16 1.59 0.84 6.90
CA LEU A 16 2.39 0.72 8.12
C LEU A 16 2.04 -0.56 8.89
N TYR A 17 0.75 -0.87 9.02
CA TYR A 17 0.29 -2.06 9.72
C TYR A 17 0.70 -3.34 8.98
N HIS A 18 0.48 -3.43 7.66
CA HIS A 18 0.89 -4.57 6.86
C HIS A 18 2.41 -4.78 6.84
N GLY A 19 3.19 -3.69 6.82
CA GLY A 19 4.64 -3.79 6.83
C GLY A 19 5.20 -4.18 8.20
N LEU A 20 4.59 -3.67 9.28
CA LEU A 20 5.10 -3.87 10.62
C LEU A 20 4.61 -5.17 11.24
N VAL A 21 3.30 -5.41 11.25
CA VAL A 21 2.68 -6.46 12.06
C VAL A 21 2.88 -7.85 11.45
N PRO A 22 2.35 -8.18 10.26
CA PRO A 22 2.44 -9.54 9.72
C PRO A 22 3.80 -9.88 9.08
N LYS A 23 4.70 -8.90 8.92
CA LYS A 23 6.02 -9.09 8.28
C LYS A 23 7.21 -8.96 9.22
N LEU A 24 7.22 -7.98 10.14
CA LEU A 24 8.37 -7.74 11.03
C LEU A 24 8.16 -8.24 12.46
N LEU A 25 7.01 -7.93 13.08
CA LEU A 25 6.75 -8.29 14.48
C LEU A 25 6.28 -9.73 14.62
N PHE A 26 5.35 -10.14 13.76
CA PHE A 26 4.72 -11.46 13.78
C PHE A 26 4.66 -11.99 12.36
N LEU A 27 5.76 -12.61 11.92
CA LEU A 27 5.84 -13.18 10.58
C LEU A 27 4.69 -14.19 10.38
N SER A 28 3.73 -13.81 9.55
CA SER A 28 2.47 -14.56 9.44
C SER A 28 2.64 -15.83 8.60
N PRO A 29 1.87 -16.90 8.88
CA PRO A 29 1.92 -18.12 8.08
C PRO A 29 1.61 -17.90 6.59
N ASP A 30 0.70 -16.96 6.29
CA ASP A 30 0.32 -16.65 4.91
C ASP A 30 1.47 -15.95 4.17
N GLU A 31 2.18 -15.03 4.83
CA GLU A 31 3.38 -14.38 4.27
C GLU A 31 4.49 -15.41 4.00
N VAL A 32 4.71 -16.35 4.93
CA VAL A 32 5.68 -17.45 4.75
C VAL A 32 5.32 -18.29 3.52
N ARG A 33 4.06 -18.72 3.40
CA ARG A 33 3.58 -19.51 2.26
C ARG A 33 3.78 -18.77 0.93
N MET A 34 3.40 -17.50 0.87
CA MET A 34 3.55 -16.68 -0.33
C MET A 34 5.02 -16.55 -0.74
N ILE A 35 5.91 -16.27 0.21
CA ILE A 35 7.35 -16.12 -0.08
C ILE A 35 7.97 -17.46 -0.49
N GLU A 36 7.62 -18.56 0.17
CA GLU A 36 8.16 -19.89 -0.16
C GLU A 36 7.67 -20.39 -1.52
N ALA A 37 6.45 -20.01 -1.94
CA ALA A 37 5.93 -20.33 -3.28
C ALA A 37 6.79 -19.73 -4.42
N HIS A 38 7.53 -18.65 -4.15
CA HIS A 38 8.44 -18.05 -5.12
C HIS A 38 9.74 -18.83 -5.34
N ASN A 39 10.06 -19.82 -4.48
CA ASN A 39 11.29 -20.63 -4.56
C ASN A 39 12.59 -19.81 -4.68
N TRP A 40 12.66 -18.68 -3.97
CA TRP A 40 13.85 -17.83 -4.00
C TRP A 40 15.05 -18.44 -3.25
N PRO A 41 16.30 -18.13 -3.67
CA PRO A 41 17.50 -18.59 -2.97
C PRO A 41 17.77 -17.83 -1.65
N LEU A 42 16.94 -16.82 -1.33
CA LEU A 42 17.03 -16.03 -0.12
C LEU A 42 16.19 -16.67 0.99
N SER A 43 16.57 -16.43 2.25
CA SER A 43 15.75 -16.91 3.38
C SER A 43 14.42 -16.15 3.44
N THR A 44 13.34 -16.89 3.73
CA THR A 44 11.98 -16.36 3.89
C THR A 44 11.94 -15.13 4.82
N LEU A 45 12.67 -15.20 5.93
CA LEU A 45 12.76 -14.10 6.89
C LEU A 45 13.37 -12.83 6.29
N ARG A 46 14.44 -12.93 5.48
CA ARG A 46 15.07 -11.74 4.87
C ARG A 46 14.15 -11.09 3.85
N VAL A 47 13.45 -11.90 3.07
CA VAL A 47 12.48 -11.43 2.09
C VAL A 47 11.34 -10.68 2.80
N ALA A 48 10.75 -11.28 3.83
CA ALA A 48 9.71 -10.64 4.64
C ALA A 48 10.19 -9.34 5.28
N GLN A 49 11.43 -9.31 5.78
CA GLN A 49 12.03 -8.11 6.36
C GLN A 49 12.18 -6.97 5.34
N VAL A 50 12.64 -7.27 4.14
CA VAL A 50 12.78 -6.28 3.05
C VAL A 50 11.41 -5.79 2.60
N ALA A 51 10.44 -6.69 2.41
CA ALA A 51 9.08 -6.33 2.04
C ALA A 51 8.40 -5.46 3.10
N GLY A 52 8.51 -5.85 4.37
CA GLY A 52 7.95 -5.10 5.50
C GLY A 52 8.60 -3.72 5.65
N ALA A 53 9.92 -3.63 5.52
CA ALA A 53 10.62 -2.34 5.52
C ALA A 53 10.17 -1.44 4.35
N ALA A 54 10.00 -2.00 3.15
CA ALA A 54 9.54 -1.26 1.98
C ALA A 54 8.11 -0.70 2.18
N GLU A 55 7.20 -1.48 2.75
CA GLU A 55 5.83 -1.03 3.09
C GLU A 55 5.84 0.08 4.14
N ILE A 56 6.69 -0.02 5.18
CA ILE A 56 6.85 1.02 6.19
C ILE A 56 7.42 2.31 5.57
N VAL A 57 8.43 2.21 4.71
CA VAL A 57 9.00 3.37 4.01
C VAL A 57 7.95 4.05 3.12
N LEU A 58 7.16 3.26 2.40
CA LEU A 58 6.07 3.77 1.58
C LEU A 58 5.00 4.46 2.45
N ALA A 59 4.61 3.87 3.58
CA ALA A 59 3.71 4.48 4.53
C ALA A 59 4.21 5.85 5.01
N LEU A 60 5.48 5.93 5.41
CA LEU A 60 6.10 7.19 5.82
C LEU A 60 6.13 8.21 4.68
N CYS A 61 6.42 7.79 3.44
CA CYS A 61 6.37 8.68 2.28
C CYS A 61 4.96 9.23 2.04
N ILE A 62 3.91 8.41 2.16
CA ILE A 62 2.52 8.83 2.01
C ILE A 62 2.15 9.88 3.06
N LEU A 63 2.56 9.67 4.32
CA LEU A 63 2.23 10.54 5.46
C LEU A 63 3.03 11.85 5.47
N LEU A 64 4.33 11.78 5.20
CA LEU A 64 5.25 12.93 5.32
C LEU A 64 5.26 13.79 4.05
N LEU A 65 5.24 13.19 2.85
CA LEU A 65 5.35 13.91 1.58
C LEU A 65 3.98 14.38 1.07
N ARG A 66 3.26 15.17 1.87
CA ARG A 66 1.86 15.59 1.59
C ARG A 66 1.67 16.43 0.33
N ARG A 67 2.73 17.08 -0.16
CA ARG A 67 2.72 17.83 -1.44
C ARG A 67 3.00 16.95 -2.66
N SER A 68 3.48 15.72 -2.45
CA SER A 68 3.86 14.83 -3.52
C SER A 68 2.79 13.77 -3.80
N ARG A 69 2.56 13.51 -5.08
CA ARG A 69 1.66 12.48 -5.59
C ARG A 69 2.33 11.14 -5.87
N TRP A 70 3.66 11.13 -6.05
CA TRP A 70 4.36 9.89 -6.40
C TRP A 70 4.15 8.77 -5.37
N PRO A 71 4.07 9.00 -4.04
CA PRO A 71 3.84 7.91 -3.08
C PRO A 71 2.46 7.27 -3.25
N LEU A 72 1.46 8.05 -3.67
CA LEU A 72 0.10 7.54 -3.91
C LEU A 72 0.05 6.64 -5.15
N TRP A 73 0.77 7.02 -6.21
CA TRP A 73 0.88 6.19 -7.42
C TRP A 73 1.69 4.92 -7.15
N LEU A 74 2.78 5.02 -6.40
CA LEU A 74 3.56 3.85 -5.99
C LEU A 74 2.71 2.90 -5.13
N ALA A 75 1.91 3.44 -4.20
CA ALA A 75 0.97 2.64 -3.41
C ALA A 75 -0.07 1.94 -4.27
N ALA A 76 -0.70 2.66 -5.22
CA ALA A 76 -1.67 2.04 -6.12
C ALA A 76 -1.05 0.90 -6.95
N PHE A 77 0.16 1.11 -7.47
CA PHE A 77 0.87 0.06 -8.21
C PHE A 77 1.24 -1.12 -7.31
N ALA A 78 1.74 -0.87 -6.10
CA ALA A 78 2.08 -1.90 -5.13
C ALA A 78 0.86 -2.75 -4.76
N LEU A 79 -0.29 -2.13 -4.49
CA LEU A 79 -1.54 -2.86 -4.18
C LEU A 79 -1.96 -3.78 -5.32
N LEU A 80 -1.89 -3.31 -6.57
CA LEU A 80 -2.22 -4.13 -7.74
C LEU A 80 -1.22 -5.26 -7.94
N ALA A 81 0.09 -4.98 -7.82
CA ALA A 81 1.13 -5.98 -7.95
C ALA A 81 1.01 -7.07 -6.88
N LEU A 82 0.80 -6.69 -5.61
CA LEU A 82 0.58 -7.63 -4.52
C LEU A 82 -0.72 -8.42 -4.69
N LEU A 83 -1.77 -7.83 -5.26
CA LEU A 83 -3.00 -8.57 -5.54
C LEU A 83 -2.80 -9.65 -6.60
N VAL A 84 -2.07 -9.32 -7.67
CA VAL A 84 -1.70 -10.27 -8.72
C VAL A 84 -0.81 -11.37 -8.13
N ASP A 85 0.13 -11.00 -7.26
CA ASP A 85 1.00 -11.95 -6.55
C ASP A 85 0.19 -12.98 -5.74
N VAL A 86 -0.72 -12.50 -4.88
CA VAL A 86 -1.64 -13.37 -4.13
C VAL A 86 -2.45 -14.27 -5.08
N ALA A 87 -2.97 -13.72 -6.19
CA ALA A 87 -3.78 -14.49 -7.12
C ALA A 87 -3.01 -15.63 -7.82
N LEU A 88 -1.69 -15.48 -8.00
CA LEU A 88 -0.84 -16.47 -8.63
C LEU A 88 -0.30 -17.51 -7.63
N PHE A 89 0.04 -17.08 -6.42
CA PHE A 89 0.80 -17.91 -5.47
C PHE A 89 -0.01 -18.40 -4.25
N ALA A 90 -1.10 -17.74 -3.90
CA ALA A 90 -1.98 -18.11 -2.78
C ALA A 90 -3.46 -17.77 -3.09
N PRO A 91 -4.04 -18.31 -4.19
CA PRO A 91 -5.38 -17.94 -4.66
C PRO A 91 -6.50 -18.23 -3.65
N GLU A 92 -6.30 -19.18 -2.75
CA GLU A 92 -7.22 -19.51 -1.67
C GLU A 92 -7.46 -18.32 -0.72
N LEU A 93 -6.48 -17.43 -0.55
CA LEU A 93 -6.61 -16.23 0.28
C LEU A 93 -7.62 -15.24 -0.30
N LEU A 94 -7.90 -15.30 -1.61
CA LEU A 94 -8.86 -14.41 -2.28
C LEU A 94 -10.31 -14.69 -1.88
N LEU A 95 -10.62 -15.89 -1.38
CA LEU A 95 -11.99 -16.33 -1.09
C LEU A 95 -12.42 -16.07 0.37
N GLY A 96 -11.48 -15.64 1.22
CA GLY A 96 -11.79 -15.33 2.64
C GLY A 96 -12.74 -14.13 2.78
N ALA A 97 -13.43 -14.01 3.93
CA ALA A 97 -14.30 -12.86 4.19
C ALA A 97 -13.51 -11.54 4.36
N PHE A 98 -12.29 -11.63 4.90
CA PHE A 98 -11.33 -10.54 5.04
C PHE A 98 -10.10 -10.83 4.16
N ASN A 99 -10.30 -10.74 2.85
CA ASN A 99 -9.30 -11.14 1.87
C ASN A 99 -8.46 -9.96 1.32
N PRO A 100 -7.39 -10.25 0.57
CA PRO A 100 -6.58 -9.23 -0.11
C PRO A 100 -7.35 -8.41 -1.16
N VAL A 101 -8.39 -8.96 -1.79
CA VAL A 101 -9.20 -8.23 -2.77
C VAL A 101 -9.93 -7.06 -2.10
N SER A 102 -10.67 -7.32 -1.01
CA SER A 102 -11.46 -6.31 -0.33
C SER A 102 -10.58 -5.23 0.30
N SER A 103 -9.48 -5.64 0.94
CA SER A 103 -8.48 -4.72 1.50
C SER A 103 -7.84 -3.83 0.43
N ASN A 104 -7.44 -4.41 -0.72
CA ASN A 104 -6.81 -3.64 -1.79
C ASN A 104 -7.79 -2.72 -2.52
N VAL A 105 -9.04 -3.13 -2.74
CA VAL A 105 -10.09 -2.25 -3.29
C VAL A 105 -10.31 -1.05 -2.39
N ALA A 106 -10.41 -1.26 -1.07
CA ALA A 106 -10.55 -0.17 -0.10
C ALA A 106 -9.33 0.78 -0.14
N ALA A 107 -8.11 0.24 -0.14
CA ALA A 107 -6.88 1.04 -0.20
C ALA A 107 -6.72 1.80 -1.54
N LEU A 108 -7.11 1.20 -2.66
CA LEU A 108 -7.14 1.86 -3.97
C LEU A 108 -8.17 3.00 -4.01
N ALA A 109 -9.33 2.83 -3.36
CA ALA A 109 -10.30 3.90 -3.22
C ALA A 109 -9.72 5.08 -2.42
N LEU A 110 -8.97 4.82 -1.33
CA LEU A 110 -8.25 5.86 -0.59
C LEU A 110 -7.20 6.57 -1.46
N CYS A 111 -6.45 5.82 -2.29
CA CYS A 111 -5.52 6.41 -3.27
C CYS A 111 -6.26 7.36 -4.22
N ALA A 112 -7.40 6.92 -4.77
CA ALA A 112 -8.20 7.72 -5.69
C ALA A 112 -8.73 9.00 -5.03
N ILE A 113 -9.27 8.91 -3.81
CA ILE A 113 -9.76 10.08 -3.05
C ILE A 113 -8.63 11.09 -2.83
N ALA A 114 -7.44 10.62 -2.42
CA ALA A 114 -6.29 11.49 -2.21
C ALA A 114 -5.83 12.17 -3.51
N LEU A 115 -5.68 11.41 -4.60
CA LEU A 115 -5.23 11.91 -5.90
C LEU A 115 -6.21 12.92 -6.53
N LEU A 116 -7.51 12.62 -6.49
CA LEU A 116 -8.55 13.50 -7.03
C LEU A 116 -8.67 14.79 -6.22
N GLY A 117 -8.65 14.69 -4.88
CA GLY A 117 -8.74 15.86 -4.01
C GLY A 117 -7.54 16.81 -4.14
N GLU A 118 -6.36 16.28 -4.45
CA GLU A 118 -5.19 17.12 -4.73
C GLU A 118 -5.26 17.83 -6.08
N ARG A 119 -5.88 17.22 -7.11
CA ARG A 119 -6.05 17.86 -8.43
C ARG A 119 -6.93 19.10 -8.33
N GLY A 120 -8.03 19.02 -7.58
CA GLY A 120 -8.92 20.17 -7.35
C GLY A 120 -8.27 21.33 -6.62
N ALA A 121 -7.36 21.07 -5.66
CA ALA A 121 -6.62 22.11 -4.95
C ALA A 121 -5.56 22.82 -5.81
N GLN A 122 -5.03 22.15 -6.83
CA GLN A 122 -4.04 22.73 -7.75
C GLN A 122 -4.69 23.57 -8.86
N GLN A 123 -5.88 23.17 -9.33
CA GLN A 123 -6.63 23.90 -10.36
C GLN A 123 -7.24 25.22 -9.86
N SER A 124 -7.48 25.33 -8.54
CA SER A 124 -7.99 26.55 -7.91
C SER A 124 -6.93 27.65 -7.70
N HIS A 125 -5.70 27.44 -8.18
CA HIS A 125 -4.63 28.44 -8.19
C HIS A 125 -4.14 28.76 -9.62
N PRO A 126 -4.98 29.30 -10.53
CA PRO A 126 -4.50 29.78 -11.82
C PRO A 126 -3.89 31.18 -11.69
N VAL A 127 -2.58 31.27 -11.96
CA VAL A 127 -1.78 32.39 -12.48
C VAL A 127 -2.31 33.82 -12.21
N ARG A 128 -1.61 34.58 -11.35
CA ARG A 128 -1.67 36.06 -11.38
C ARG A 128 -1.13 36.53 -12.73
N PRO A 129 -1.88 37.32 -13.52
CA PRO A 129 -1.31 37.98 -14.69
C PRO A 129 -0.22 38.97 -14.21
N ARG A 130 0.94 38.93 -14.87
CA ARG A 130 1.96 39.98 -14.77
C ARG A 130 1.58 41.15 -15.66
#